data_AF-A0A954UWG0-F1
#
_entry.id   AF-A0A954UWG0-F1
#
_cell.length_a   1.000
_cell.length_b   1.000
_cell.length_c   1.000
_cell.angle_alpha   90.00
_cell.angle_beta   90.00
_cell.angle_gamma   90.00
#
_symmetry.space_group_name_H-M   'P 1'
#
loop_
_entity.id
_entity.type
_entity.pdbx_description
1 polymer ?
#
loop_
_entity_poly.entity_id
_entity_poly.type
_entity_poly.pdbx_seq_one_letter_code
_entity_poly.pdbx_strand_id
1 'polypeptide(L)'
;LLVHACGDCELAEDIAQEAFARAYQKLDMFNGESQFYTWLARIAMNLLFSDQRRKRLENQVSRAALDVALDNDGFANRRPDATPDQQMELNETQQCVRQAIAMLDEERRAVVVLRDFDGLDYEAIAEALGIPVGTVRSRLHRARLELRSILQQKAVQLGLSSQ
;
A
#
# COMPACT_ATOMS: atom_id res chain seq x y z
N LEU A 1 -3.94 2.61 -4.80
CA LEU A 1 -3.96 1.24 -4.23
C LEU A 1 -2.70 0.37 -4.44
N LEU A 2 -2.60 -0.45 -5.51
CA LEU A 2 -1.73 -1.64 -5.53
C LEU A 2 -0.23 -1.37 -5.41
N VAL A 3 0.30 -0.35 -6.11
CA VAL A 3 1.72 0.01 -6.01
C VAL A 3 2.10 0.38 -4.58
N HIS A 4 1.26 1.13 -3.87
CA HIS A 4 1.52 1.44 -2.46
C HIS A 4 1.38 0.23 -1.54
N ALA A 5 0.53 -0.74 -1.90
CA ALA A 5 0.30 -1.94 -1.11
C ALA A 5 1.44 -2.97 -1.23
N CYS A 6 2.07 -3.11 -2.40
CA CYS A 6 3.15 -4.07 -2.60
C CYS A 6 4.55 -3.44 -2.68
N GLY A 7 4.66 -2.18 -3.10
CA GLY A 7 5.94 -1.49 -3.30
C GLY A 7 6.65 -1.86 -4.61
N ASP A 8 5.97 -2.56 -5.51
CA ASP A 8 6.50 -3.14 -6.75
C ASP A 8 5.55 -2.80 -7.91
N CYS A 9 6.04 -2.07 -8.91
CA CYS A 9 5.22 -1.61 -10.04
C CYS A 9 4.80 -2.75 -10.96
N GLU A 10 5.73 -3.66 -11.30
CA GLU A 10 5.44 -4.79 -12.18
C GLU A 10 4.42 -5.71 -11.54
N LEU A 11 4.61 -6.05 -10.26
CA LEU A 11 3.65 -6.85 -9.52
C LEU A 11 2.29 -6.15 -9.40
N ALA A 12 2.27 -4.84 -9.19
CA ALA A 12 1.02 -4.08 -9.12
C ALA A 12 0.26 -4.13 -10.44
N GLU A 13 0.94 -4.04 -11.58
CA GLU A 13 0.34 -4.15 -12.92
C GLU A 13 -0.22 -5.55 -13.16
N ASP A 14 0.54 -6.60 -12.86
CA ASP A 14 0.11 -8.00 -12.99
C ASP A 14 -1.16 -8.28 -12.15
N ILE A 15 -1.14 -7.85 -10.88
CA ILE A 15 -2.28 -8.02 -9.98
C ILE A 15 -3.48 -7.18 -10.46
N ALA A 16 -3.26 -5.98 -11.01
CA ALA A 16 -4.34 -5.16 -11.54
C ALA A 16 -5.02 -5.83 -12.75
N GLN A 17 -4.24 -6.36 -13.69
CA GLN A 17 -4.76 -7.06 -14.86
C GLN A 17 -5.62 -8.26 -14.45
N GLU A 18 -5.09 -9.12 -13.57
CA GLU A 18 -5.83 -10.28 -13.06
C GLU A 18 -7.08 -9.86 -12.27
N ALA A 19 -7.01 -8.76 -11.51
CA ALA A 19 -8.16 -8.24 -10.77
C ALA A 19 -9.29 -7.82 -11.70
N PHE A 20 -8.98 -7.08 -12.78
CA PHE A 20 -9.98 -6.68 -13.77
C PHE A 20 -10.54 -7.87 -14.54
N ALA A 21 -9.71 -8.85 -14.92
CA ALA A 21 -10.17 -10.07 -15.58
C ALA A 21 -11.17 -10.84 -14.69
N ARG A 22 -10.86 -11.01 -13.39
CA ARG A 22 -11.76 -11.66 -12.44
C ARG A 22 -13.01 -10.84 -12.14
N ALA A 23 -12.89 -9.51 -12.07
CA ALA A 23 -14.02 -8.63 -11.89
C ALA A 23 -15.00 -8.73 -13.06
N TYR A 24 -14.49 -8.78 -14.30
CA TYR A 24 -15.34 -8.98 -15.48
C TYR A 24 -16.07 -10.33 -15.44
N GLN A 25 -15.39 -11.41 -15.07
CA GLN A 25 -15.99 -12.75 -14.95
C GLN A 25 -17.04 -12.86 -13.85
N LYS A 26 -16.95 -12.04 -12.80
CA LYS A 26 -17.83 -12.07 -11.62
C LYS A 26 -18.78 -10.88 -11.57
N LEU A 27 -18.88 -10.11 -12.65
CA LEU A 27 -19.65 -8.87 -12.66
C LEU A 27 -21.14 -9.11 -12.42
N ASP A 28 -21.64 -10.27 -12.86
CA ASP A 28 -22.99 -10.77 -12.59
C ASP A 28 -23.26 -11.02 -11.09
N MET A 29 -22.22 -11.30 -10.30
CA MET A 29 -22.30 -11.48 -8.86
C MET A 29 -22.20 -10.17 -8.07
N PHE A 30 -21.92 -9.04 -8.74
CA PHE A 30 -21.91 -7.73 -8.07
C PHE A 30 -23.35 -7.27 -7.81
N ASN A 31 -23.77 -7.31 -6.55
CA ASN A 31 -25.13 -7.02 -6.10
C ASN A 31 -25.38 -5.56 -5.69
N GLY A 32 -24.34 -4.70 -5.75
CA GLY A 32 -24.45 -3.29 -5.38
C GLY A 32 -24.55 -2.99 -3.87
N GLU A 33 -24.28 -3.97 -3.00
CA GLU A 33 -24.24 -3.74 -1.54
C GLU A 33 -23.08 -2.83 -1.11
N SER A 34 -22.07 -2.69 -1.96
CA SER A 34 -20.95 -1.76 -1.77
C SER A 34 -20.65 -0.97 -3.04
N GLN A 35 -19.86 0.09 -2.90
CA GLN A 35 -19.35 0.81 -4.06
C GLN A 35 -18.54 -0.15 -4.93
N PHE A 36 -18.72 -0.06 -6.25
CA PHE A 36 -17.98 -0.91 -7.20
C PHE A 36 -16.47 -0.88 -6.97
N TYR A 37 -15.91 0.29 -6.62
CA TYR A 37 -14.52 0.43 -6.26
C TYR A 37 -14.12 -0.44 -5.06
N THR A 38 -14.91 -0.46 -3.98
CA THR A 38 -14.68 -1.29 -2.79
C THR A 38 -14.68 -2.77 -3.14
N TRP A 39 -15.63 -3.20 -3.96
CA TRP A 39 -15.71 -4.58 -4.44
C TRP A 39 -14.51 -4.96 -5.32
N LEU A 40 -14.08 -4.08 -6.23
CA LEU A 40 -12.90 -4.30 -7.06
C LEU A 40 -11.61 -4.33 -6.22
N ALA A 41 -11.48 -3.40 -5.27
CA ALA A 41 -10.37 -3.35 -4.33
C ALA A 41 -10.28 -4.65 -3.51
N ARG A 42 -11.41 -5.25 -3.14
CA ARG A 42 -11.46 -6.57 -2.50
C ARG A 42 -10.83 -7.65 -3.36
N ILE A 43 -11.19 -7.70 -4.65
CA ILE A 43 -10.63 -8.69 -5.59
C ILE A 43 -9.11 -8.49 -5.68
N ALA A 44 -8.66 -7.25 -5.89
CA ALA A 44 -7.26 -6.90 -6.03
C ALA A 44 -6.43 -7.23 -4.76
N MET A 45 -6.90 -6.85 -3.58
CA MET A 45 -6.21 -7.12 -2.32
C MET A 45 -6.13 -8.62 -2.00
N ASN A 46 -7.18 -9.39 -2.30
CA ASN A 46 -7.16 -10.84 -2.12
C ASN A 46 -6.15 -11.53 -3.05
N LEU A 47 -6.02 -11.05 -4.28
CA LEU A 47 -5.00 -11.53 -5.22
C LEU A 47 -3.60 -11.23 -4.69
N LEU A 48 -3.35 -10.00 -4.27
CA LEU A 48 -2.06 -9.57 -3.73
C LEU A 48 -1.65 -10.39 -2.51
N PHE A 49 -2.54 -10.54 -1.52
CA PHE A 49 -2.24 -11.34 -0.33
C PHE A 49 -2.02 -12.82 -0.63
N SER A 50 -2.72 -13.34 -1.65
CA SER A 50 -2.54 -14.72 -2.09
C SER A 50 -1.16 -14.93 -2.75
N ASP A 51 -0.72 -13.97 -3.59
CA ASP A 51 0.61 -13.98 -4.20
C ASP A 51 1.72 -13.86 -3.14
N GLN A 52 1.60 -12.89 -2.23
CA GLN A 52 2.56 -12.67 -1.15
C GLN A 52 2.68 -13.90 -0.23
N ARG A 53 1.56 -14.52 0.13
CA ARG A 53 1.54 -15.75 0.93
C ARG A 53 2.24 -16.90 0.20
N ARG A 54 1.98 -17.07 -1.10
CA ARG A 54 2.66 -18.08 -1.92
C ARG A 54 4.17 -17.87 -1.94
N LYS A 55 4.63 -16.66 -2.26
CA LYS A 55 6.05 -16.29 -2.26
C LYS A 55 6.71 -16.52 -0.90
N ARG A 56 6.01 -16.21 0.19
CA ARG A 56 6.53 -16.46 1.55
C ARG A 56 6.72 -17.95 1.84
N LEU A 57 5.82 -18.81 1.37
CA LEU A 57 5.96 -20.26 1.52
C LEU A 57 7.12 -20.79 0.66
N GLU A 58 7.28 -20.31 -0.57
CA GLU A 58 8.39 -20.66 -1.46
C GLU A 58 9.75 -20.22 -0.87
N ASN A 59 9.84 -19.01 -0.31
CA ASN A 59 11.04 -18.48 0.33
C ASN A 59 11.33 -19.12 1.71
N GLN A 60 10.36 -19.73 2.36
CA GLN A 60 10.63 -20.56 3.55
C GLN A 60 11.33 -21.87 3.18
N VAL A 61 11.10 -22.37 1.95
CA VAL A 61 11.78 -23.56 1.40
C VAL A 61 13.17 -23.21 0.85
N SER A 62 13.40 -21.95 0.43
CA SER A 62 14.68 -21.47 -0.08
C SER A 62 15.20 -20.29 0.75
N ARG A 63 16.13 -20.53 1.70
CA ARG A 63 16.70 -19.48 2.56
C ARG A 63 17.45 -18.43 1.72
N ALA A 64 16.77 -17.34 1.35
CA ALA A 64 17.41 -16.12 0.85
C ALA A 64 16.61 -14.89 1.29
N ALA A 65 17.32 -13.90 1.81
CA ALA A 65 16.78 -12.62 2.24
C ALA A 65 16.13 -11.90 1.04
N LEU A 66 14.86 -11.52 1.21
CA LEU A 66 14.17 -10.67 0.25
C LEU A 66 14.52 -9.23 0.57
N ASP A 67 15.49 -8.69 -0.16
CA ASP A 67 15.72 -7.25 -0.22
C ASP A 67 14.63 -6.68 -1.14
N VAL A 68 13.73 -5.87 -0.59
CA VAL A 68 12.70 -5.20 -1.38
C VAL A 68 13.40 -4.09 -2.16
N ALA A 69 13.80 -4.39 -3.40
CA ALA A 69 14.22 -3.38 -4.35
C ALA A 69 13.01 -2.50 -4.66
N LEU A 70 12.98 -1.31 -4.05
CA LEU A 70 11.95 -0.31 -4.33
C LEU A 70 12.25 0.32 -5.68
N ASP A 71 11.46 -0.05 -6.69
CA ASP A 71 11.59 0.56 -8.00
C ASP A 71 11.14 2.03 -7.92
N ASN A 72 12.07 2.93 -8.25
CA ASN A 72 12.00 4.35 -7.87
C ASN A 72 11.30 5.23 -8.93
N ASP A 73 10.93 4.70 -10.09
CA ASP A 73 10.75 5.54 -11.28
C ASP A 73 9.31 5.96 -11.63
N GLY A 74 8.29 5.45 -10.93
CA GLY A 74 6.89 5.62 -11.40
C GLY A 74 6.12 6.87 -10.91
N PHE A 75 6.56 7.54 -9.84
CA PHE A 75 5.70 8.48 -9.09
C PHE A 75 6.34 9.84 -8.81
N ALA A 76 6.93 10.47 -9.84
CA ALA A 76 7.26 11.88 -9.77
C ALA A 76 5.95 12.69 -9.87
N ASN A 77 5.38 13.06 -8.73
CA ASN A 77 4.24 13.98 -8.68
C ASN A 77 4.76 15.38 -9.02
N ARG A 78 4.89 15.68 -10.32
CA ARG A 78 5.37 16.98 -10.79
C ARG A 78 4.35 18.04 -10.45
N ARG A 79 4.73 19.00 -9.62
CA ARG A 79 3.94 20.22 -9.44
C ARG A 79 4.29 21.16 -10.59
N PRO A 80 3.31 21.58 -11.42
CA PRO A 80 3.58 22.42 -12.59
C PRO A 80 4.32 23.73 -12.25
N ASP A 81 4.11 24.24 -11.03
CA ASP A 81 4.62 25.54 -10.58
C ASP A 81 5.79 25.44 -9.58
N ALA A 82 6.38 24.26 -9.38
CA ALA A 82 7.49 24.09 -8.44
C ALA A 82 8.85 24.37 -9.09
N THR A 83 9.74 25.03 -8.34
CA THR A 83 11.15 25.13 -8.72
C THR A 83 11.83 23.75 -8.67
N PRO A 84 12.95 23.53 -9.39
CA PRO A 84 13.69 22.27 -9.32
C PRO A 84 14.03 21.83 -7.90
N ASP A 85 14.45 22.76 -7.04
CA ASP A 85 14.80 22.49 -5.64
C ASP A 85 13.57 22.05 -4.83
N GLN A 86 12.44 22.76 -4.96
CA GLN A 86 11.18 22.37 -4.33
C GLN A 86 10.68 21.00 -4.81
N GLN A 87 10.86 20.70 -6.10
CA GLN A 87 10.49 19.39 -6.65
C GLN A 87 11.39 18.28 -6.10
N MET A 88 12.68 18.56 -5.90
CA MET A 88 13.63 17.62 -5.28
C MET A 88 13.27 17.35 -3.82
N GLU A 89 13.02 18.37 -3.00
CA GLU A 89 12.59 18.21 -1.60
C GLU A 89 11.27 17.41 -1.48
N LEU A 90 10.31 17.68 -2.38
CA LEU A 90 9.06 16.94 -2.44
C LEU A 90 9.29 15.47 -2.78
N ASN A 91 10.15 15.18 -3.76
CA ASN A 91 10.47 13.81 -4.16
C ASN A 91 11.16 13.05 -3.02
N GLU A 92 12.11 13.66 -2.33
CA GLU A 92 12.80 13.08 -1.16
C GLU A 92 11.82 12.77 -0.03
N THR A 93 10.92 13.72 0.27
CA THR A 93 9.88 13.53 1.29
C THR A 93 8.94 12.37 0.92
N GLN A 94 8.49 12.32 -0.33
CA GLN A 94 7.64 11.22 -0.81
C GLN A 94 8.36 9.88 -0.78
N GLN A 95 9.64 9.84 -1.14
CA GLN A 95 10.46 8.63 -1.07
C GLN A 95 10.60 8.13 0.37
N CYS A 96 10.84 9.05 1.32
CA CYS A 96 10.90 8.74 2.74
C CYS A 96 9.59 8.11 3.25
N VAL A 97 8.44 8.69 2.89
CA VAL A 97 7.12 8.15 3.23
C VAL A 97 6.89 6.78 2.59
N ARG A 98 7.22 6.61 1.30
CA ARG A 98 7.08 5.32 0.60
C ARG A 98 7.90 4.22 1.27
N GLN A 99 9.16 4.52 1.61
CA GLN A 99 10.01 3.58 2.34
C GLN A 99 9.45 3.23 3.72
N ALA A 100 8.93 4.21 4.45
CA ALA A 100 8.33 3.96 5.77
C ALA A 100 7.09 3.05 5.68
N ILE A 101 6.25 3.24 4.66
CA ILE A 101 5.09 2.38 4.38
C ILE A 101 5.54 0.97 4.00
N ALA A 102 6.60 0.84 3.19
CA ALA A 102 7.17 -0.44 2.81
C ALA A 102 7.81 -1.23 3.97
N MET A 103 8.12 -0.58 5.09
CA MET A 103 8.59 -1.25 6.31
C MET A 103 7.44 -1.84 7.15
N LEU A 104 6.20 -1.40 6.95
CA LEU A 104 5.04 -2.02 7.59
C LEU A 104 4.82 -3.44 7.08
N ASP A 105 4.30 -4.32 7.93
CA ASP A 105 3.78 -5.61 7.44
C ASP A 105 2.59 -5.41 6.49
N GLU A 106 2.33 -6.43 5.68
CA GLU A 106 1.32 -6.41 4.62
C GLU A 106 -0.07 -6.01 5.15
N GLU A 107 -0.45 -6.52 6.32
CA GLU A 107 -1.77 -6.25 6.92
C GLU A 107 -1.92 -4.81 7.39
N ARG A 108 -0.89 -4.23 8.04
CA ARG A 108 -0.89 -2.82 8.49
C ARG A 108 -0.76 -1.89 7.30
N ARG A 109 0.05 -2.24 6.31
CA ARG A 109 0.21 -1.47 5.08
C ARG A 109 -1.10 -1.36 4.31
N ALA A 110 -1.81 -2.47 4.15
CA ALA A 110 -3.09 -2.51 3.45
C ALA A 110 -4.13 -1.55 4.02
N VAL A 111 -4.30 -1.52 5.35
CA VAL A 111 -5.28 -0.62 5.99
C VAL A 111 -4.87 0.85 5.88
N VAL A 112 -3.57 1.16 5.89
CA VAL A 112 -3.08 2.53 5.68
C VAL A 112 -3.32 2.96 4.23
N VAL A 113 -3.00 2.11 3.26
CA VAL A 113 -3.20 2.45 1.84
C VAL A 113 -4.68 2.69 1.54
N LEU A 114 -5.56 1.77 1.94
CA LEU A 114 -6.99 1.93 1.66
C LEU A 114 -7.60 3.14 2.38
N ARG A 115 -7.12 3.49 3.59
CA ARG A 115 -7.63 4.64 4.34
C ARG A 115 -7.04 5.97 3.89
N ASP A 116 -5.72 6.06 3.87
CA ASP A 116 -5.00 7.33 3.79
C ASP A 116 -4.66 7.71 2.33
N PHE A 117 -4.63 6.75 1.40
CA PHE A 117 -4.42 7.01 -0.04
C PHE A 117 -5.71 6.93 -0.84
N ASP A 118 -6.51 5.89 -0.63
CA ASP A 118 -7.75 5.69 -1.41
C ASP A 118 -8.99 6.33 -0.75
N GLY A 119 -8.89 6.77 0.51
CA GLY A 119 -9.94 7.51 1.20
C GLY A 119 -11.14 6.69 1.68
N LEU A 120 -11.03 5.36 1.71
CA LEU A 120 -12.14 4.48 2.14
C LEU A 120 -12.49 4.66 3.62
N ASP A 121 -13.78 4.51 3.94
CA ASP A 121 -14.24 4.42 5.33
C ASP A 121 -13.91 3.06 5.97
N TYR A 122 -14.07 2.95 7.28
CA TYR A 122 -13.61 1.77 8.01
C TYR A 122 -14.44 0.54 7.66
N GLU A 123 -15.71 0.74 7.35
CA GLU A 123 -16.67 -0.26 6.91
C GLU A 123 -16.30 -0.80 5.52
N ALA A 124 -16.00 0.06 4.56
CA ALA A 124 -15.53 -0.33 3.23
C ALA A 124 -14.18 -1.04 3.28
N ILE A 125 -13.26 -0.60 4.16
CA ILE A 125 -11.98 -1.31 4.36
C ILE A 125 -12.21 -2.70 4.96
N ALA A 126 -13.10 -2.81 5.94
CA ALA A 126 -13.45 -4.08 6.57
C ALA A 126 -14.01 -5.07 5.54
N GLU A 127 -14.90 -4.59 4.67
CA GLU A 127 -15.44 -5.36 3.55
C GLU A 127 -14.36 -5.74 2.53
N ALA A 128 -13.54 -4.77 2.10
CA ALA A 128 -12.49 -4.97 1.11
C ALA A 128 -11.44 -5.99 1.57
N LEU A 129 -11.10 -6.00 2.86
CA LEU A 129 -10.11 -6.92 3.41
C LEU A 129 -10.73 -8.19 4.02
N GLY A 130 -12.06 -8.28 4.13
CA GLY A 130 -12.74 -9.40 4.76
C GLY A 130 -12.42 -9.56 6.26
N ILE A 131 -12.25 -8.45 6.99
CA ILE A 131 -11.89 -8.44 8.42
C ILE A 131 -12.88 -7.61 9.24
N PRO A 132 -13.01 -7.82 10.56
CA PRO A 132 -13.87 -6.99 11.40
C PRO A 132 -13.46 -5.51 11.40
N VAL A 133 -14.43 -4.59 11.46
CA VAL A 133 -14.17 -3.14 11.55
C VAL A 133 -13.33 -2.75 12.77
N GLY A 134 -13.46 -3.49 13.89
CA GLY A 134 -12.59 -3.33 15.05
C GLY A 134 -11.12 -3.69 14.77
N THR A 135 -10.89 -4.69 13.91
CA THR A 135 -9.56 -5.06 13.43
C THR A 135 -8.98 -3.97 12.52
N VAL A 136 -9.80 -3.35 11.66
CA VAL A 136 -9.37 -2.18 10.86
C VAL A 136 -8.88 -1.06 11.77
N ARG A 137 -9.69 -0.66 12.76
CA ARG A 137 -9.35 0.43 13.70
C ARG A 137 -8.05 0.15 14.45
N SER A 138 -7.91 -1.05 15.01
CA SER A 138 -6.72 -1.43 15.78
C SER A 138 -5.46 -1.55 14.90
N ARG A 139 -5.56 -2.14 13.70
CA ARG A 139 -4.43 -2.21 12.75
C ARG A 139 -4.01 -0.82 12.29
N LEU A 140 -4.96 0.05 11.93
CA LEU A 140 -4.66 1.41 11.46
C LEU A 140 -3.98 2.24 12.56
N HIS A 141 -4.44 2.12 13.80
CA HIS A 141 -3.80 2.79 14.94
C HIS A 141 -2.35 2.33 15.11
N ARG A 142 -2.09 1.02 15.12
CA ARG A 142 -0.74 0.45 15.24
C ARG A 142 0.15 0.86 14.07
N ALA A 143 -0.37 0.79 12.85
CA ALA A 143 0.34 1.19 11.64
C ALA A 143 0.79 2.65 11.71
N ARG A 144 -0.09 3.57 12.15
CA ARG A 144 0.26 4.99 12.29
C ARG A 144 1.28 5.26 13.39
N LEU A 145 1.25 4.53 14.50
CA LEU A 145 2.27 4.63 15.54
C LEU A 145 3.65 4.19 15.03
N GLU A 146 3.70 3.10 14.29
CA GLU A 146 4.92 2.58 13.68
C GLU A 146 5.47 3.52 12.61
N LEU A 147 4.61 4.01 11.70
CA LEU A 147 4.99 5.03 10.71
C LEU A 147 5.56 6.28 11.38
N ARG A 148 4.92 6.76 12.47
CA ARG A 148 5.44 7.90 13.23
C ARG A 148 6.85 7.62 13.74
N SER A 149 7.09 6.44 14.30
CA SER A 149 8.41 6.06 14.81
C SER A 149 9.46 6.01 13.69
N ILE A 150 9.14 5.37 12.56
CA ILE A 150 10.05 5.26 11.40
C ILE A 150 10.38 6.64 10.82
N LEU A 151 9.36 7.48 10.63
CA LEU A 151 9.54 8.82 10.06
C LEU A 151 10.31 9.74 10.99
N GLN A 152 10.11 9.66 12.31
CA GLN A 152 10.92 10.41 13.28
C GLN A 152 12.40 10.01 13.21
N GLN A 153 12.72 8.72 13.11
CA GLN A 153 14.10 8.26 12.97
C GLN A 153 14.73 8.76 11.67
N LYS A 154 14.00 8.69 10.54
CA LYS A 154 14.48 9.21 9.25
C LYS A 154 14.66 10.73 9.26
N ALA A 155 13.77 11.48 9.93
CA ALA A 155 13.90 12.93 10.07
C ALA A 155 15.13 13.33 10.90
N VAL A 156 15.51 12.54 11.91
CA VAL A 156 16.77 12.71 12.65
C VAL A 156 17.98 12.43 11.75
N GLN A 157 17.94 11.36 10.96
CA GLN A 157 19.03 11.01 10.03
C GLN A 157 19.25 12.03 8.92
N LEU A 158 18.18 12.66 8.42
CA LEU A 158 18.24 13.68 7.37
C LEU A 158 18.63 15.08 7.90
N GLY A 159 18.88 15.24 9.21
CA GLY A 159 19.18 16.54 9.80
C GLY A 159 17.98 17.52 9.78
N LEU A 160 16.79 17.03 9.42
CA LEU A 160 15.54 17.80 9.43
C LEU A 160 14.97 18.00 10.84
N SER A 161 15.63 17.42 11.85
CA SER A 161 15.35 17.70 13.26
C SER A 161 15.95 19.05 13.66
N SER A 162 15.24 20.13 13.34
CA SER A 162 15.47 21.43 13.98
C SER A 162 14.41 21.65 15.06
N GLN A 163 14.92 21.81 16.30
CA GLN A 163 14.37 22.45 17.50
C GLN A 163 12.88 22.28 17.85
#